data_AF-A0A2V9KSX8-F1
#
_entry.id   AF-A0A2V9KSX8-F1
#
_cell.length_a   1.000
_cell.length_b   1.000
_cell.length_c   1.000
_cell.angle_alpha   90.00
_cell.angle_beta   90.00
_cell.angle_gamma   90.00
#
_symmetry.space_group_name_H-M   'P 1'
#
loop_
_entity.id
_entity.type
_entity.pdbx_description
1 polymer ?
#
loop_
_entity_poly.entity_id
_entity_poly.type
_entity_poly.pdbx_seq_one_letter_code
_entity_poly.pdbx_strand_id
1 'polypeptide(L)'
;MVDFLNGTAFVVLPSVDAIQEFKAQTNNYSAEIGRAGGAVLNATIKSGTNQFRGNVWEYLRNDKLDAADFFEDAGGRSKGEFRQNQFGATIGGPIIIPHIYNGTNKTFFFGDYEGTRIRQGTPQSSTVPTVAERDSLKTCESSGSPACLVDFSDVLTGLAGSKGTTDLLGRTFPLGTIFDPATTRAVSGGFVRDPFPGNMIPFNRLDPSAIKLFELYPLPTSGELVNNFTASPVRRENVNRFDVRVDRNFSEKDQFFARVSYFDDPQFKPGPFGGIADGGGFNQGDQIATSR
;
A
#
# COMPACT_ATOMS: atom_id res chain seq x y z
N MET A 1 14.98 4.50 -17.89
CA MET A 1 14.26 5.78 -18.11
C MET A 1 13.72 6.21 -16.75
N VAL A 2 14.09 7.39 -16.28
CA VAL A 2 13.73 7.90 -14.94
C VAL A 2 12.33 8.51 -15.03
N ASP A 3 11.37 7.95 -14.29
CA ASP A 3 10.11 8.65 -13.99
C ASP A 3 10.37 9.62 -12.83
N PHE A 4 10.12 10.91 -13.06
CA PHE A 4 10.57 12.03 -12.22
C PHE A 4 9.73 12.24 -10.95
N LEU A 5 8.86 11.31 -10.57
CA LEU A 5 7.91 11.51 -9.47
C LEU A 5 8.17 10.72 -8.18
N ASN A 6 9.13 9.78 -8.12
CA ASN A 6 9.30 8.96 -6.91
C ASN A 6 10.72 8.77 -6.35
N GLY A 7 11.76 9.36 -6.94
CA GLY A 7 13.11 9.41 -6.32
C GLY A 7 13.77 8.07 -5.98
N THR A 8 13.16 6.92 -6.34
CA THR A 8 13.69 5.59 -6.10
C THR A 8 14.66 5.22 -7.21
N ALA A 9 15.95 5.10 -6.87
CA ALA A 9 16.90 4.39 -7.72
C ALA A 9 16.49 2.91 -7.71
N PHE A 10 15.88 2.43 -8.79
CA PHE A 10 15.67 0.99 -9.00
C PHE A 10 17.03 0.33 -9.22
N VAL A 11 17.66 -0.10 -8.13
CA VAL A 11 18.75 -1.06 -8.20
C VAL A 11 18.09 -2.41 -8.37
N VAL A 12 18.14 -2.96 -9.59
CA VAL A 12 17.78 -4.35 -9.84
C VAL A 12 18.81 -5.21 -9.12
N LEU A 13 18.47 -5.61 -7.90
CA LEU A 13 19.26 -6.56 -7.12
C LEU A 13 18.99 -7.94 -7.71
N PRO A 14 19.98 -8.59 -8.35
CA PRO A 14 19.82 -9.98 -8.78
C PRO A 14 19.50 -10.85 -7.56
N SER A 15 18.89 -12.01 -7.79
CA SER A 15 18.66 -12.97 -6.69
C SER A 15 19.99 -13.26 -5.98
N VAL A 16 19.97 -13.38 -4.64
CA VAL A 16 21.18 -13.64 -3.83
C VAL A 16 21.92 -14.90 -4.27
N ASP A 17 21.20 -15.88 -4.84
CA ASP A 17 21.78 -17.12 -5.36
C ASP A 17 22.43 -16.99 -6.75
N ALA A 18 22.14 -15.91 -7.48
CA ALA A 18 22.74 -15.59 -8.77
C ALA A 18 24.09 -14.84 -8.64
N ILE A 19 24.42 -14.36 -7.44
CA ILE A 19 25.61 -13.54 -7.18
C ILE A 19 26.86 -14.42 -7.07
N GLN A 20 27.89 -14.13 -7.86
CA GLN A 20 29.21 -14.78 -7.80
C GLN A 20 30.19 -14.05 -6.86
N GLU A 21 30.11 -12.71 -6.80
CA GLU A 21 30.97 -11.86 -5.96
C GLU A 21 30.25 -10.56 -5.57
N PHE A 22 30.52 -10.04 -4.38
CA PHE A 22 30.05 -8.74 -3.91
C PHE A 22 31.24 -7.75 -3.90
N LYS A 23 31.26 -6.76 -4.81
CA LYS A 23 32.28 -5.71 -4.78
C LYS A 23 31.66 -4.37 -4.39
N ALA A 24 31.77 -4.03 -3.11
CA ALA A 24 31.48 -2.69 -2.63
C ALA A 24 32.65 -1.76 -2.98
N GLN A 25 32.49 -0.93 -4.02
CA GLN A 25 33.43 0.14 -4.31
C GLN A 25 32.91 1.42 -3.65
N THR A 26 33.54 1.81 -2.56
CA THR A 26 33.03 2.86 -1.67
C THR A 26 33.63 4.24 -1.91
N ASN A 27 34.67 4.43 -2.73
CA ASN A 27 35.14 5.78 -3.11
C ASN A 27 36.09 5.81 -4.33
N ASN A 28 35.87 6.83 -5.17
CA ASN A 28 36.64 7.30 -6.34
C ASN A 28 36.30 6.69 -7.72
N TYR A 29 35.27 7.24 -8.38
CA TYR A 29 34.90 6.92 -9.76
C TYR A 29 35.20 8.08 -10.72
N SER A 30 35.68 7.76 -11.92
CA SER A 30 35.92 8.71 -13.02
C SER A 30 34.61 9.29 -13.58
N ALA A 31 34.68 10.48 -14.18
CA ALA A 31 33.57 11.38 -14.55
C ALA A 31 32.54 10.86 -15.57
N GLU A 32 32.54 9.57 -15.89
CA GLU A 32 31.56 8.94 -16.80
C GLU A 32 30.29 8.45 -16.08
N ILE A 33 30.30 8.43 -14.74
CA ILE A 33 29.15 8.02 -13.91
C ILE A 33 28.70 9.23 -13.06
N GLY A 34 28.10 10.20 -13.73
CA GLY A 34 27.46 11.35 -13.08
C GLY A 34 26.03 11.03 -12.64
N ARG A 35 25.79 11.10 -11.32
CA ARG A 35 24.48 11.14 -10.60
C ARG A 35 24.02 9.89 -9.82
N ALA A 36 24.93 9.21 -9.11
CA ALA A 36 24.56 8.45 -7.92
C ALA A 36 25.38 8.95 -6.71
N GLY A 37 24.79 9.80 -5.87
CA GLY A 37 25.36 10.24 -4.60
C GLY A 37 25.24 9.16 -3.51
N GLY A 38 25.68 7.94 -3.81
CA GLY A 38 25.58 6.77 -2.93
C GLY A 38 26.30 5.56 -3.51
N ALA A 39 26.67 4.60 -2.65
CA ALA A 39 27.45 3.42 -3.00
C ALA A 39 26.84 2.67 -4.20
N VAL A 40 27.65 2.49 -5.26
CA VAL A 40 27.26 1.70 -6.43
C VAL A 40 27.43 0.22 -6.07
N LEU A 41 26.30 -0.48 -5.93
CA LEU A 41 26.25 -1.93 -5.71
C LEU A 41 26.40 -2.64 -7.06
N ASN A 42 27.57 -3.20 -7.32
CA ASN A 42 27.82 -3.99 -8.53
C ASN A 42 27.74 -5.48 -8.16
N ALA A 43 26.59 -6.11 -8.42
CA ALA A 43 26.40 -7.54 -8.23
C ALA A 43 26.71 -8.28 -9.55
N THR A 44 27.75 -9.12 -9.53
CA THR A 44 28.17 -9.89 -10.70
C THR A 44 27.44 -11.22 -10.73
N ILE A 45 26.65 -11.47 -11.78
CA ILE A 45 25.98 -12.75 -12.01
C ILE A 45 27.01 -13.86 -12.31
N LYS A 46 26.77 -15.07 -11.80
CA LYS A 46 27.55 -16.27 -12.11
C LYS A 46 27.75 -16.44 -13.62
N SER A 47 29.00 -16.52 -14.06
CA SER A 47 29.33 -16.94 -15.42
C SER A 47 29.08 -18.44 -15.58
N GLY A 48 28.55 -18.86 -16.73
CA GLY A 48 28.27 -20.28 -16.97
C GLY A 48 29.55 -21.12 -17.00
N THR A 49 29.44 -22.39 -16.61
CA THR A 49 30.60 -23.31 -16.53
C THR A 49 30.56 -24.35 -17.65
N ASN A 50 31.63 -25.12 -17.85
CA ASN A 50 31.63 -26.25 -18.79
C ASN A 50 30.72 -27.42 -18.36
N GLN A 51 30.19 -27.37 -17.15
CA GLN A 51 29.25 -28.37 -16.64
C GLN A 51 27.88 -27.72 -16.48
N PHE A 52 26.83 -28.47 -16.81
CA PHE A 52 25.48 -28.05 -16.46
C PHE A 52 25.31 -28.09 -14.95
N ARG A 53 24.91 -26.96 -14.38
CA ARG A 53 24.60 -26.80 -12.96
C ARG A 53 23.31 -26.01 -12.84
N GLY A 54 22.52 -26.36 -11.84
CA GLY A 54 21.30 -25.64 -11.52
C GLY A 54 20.80 -26.05 -10.14
N ASN A 55 19.91 -25.24 -9.59
CA ASN A 55 19.24 -25.48 -8.33
C ASN A 55 17.81 -24.97 -8.43
N VAL A 56 16.94 -25.51 -7.57
CA VAL A 56 15.56 -25.07 -7.38
C VAL A 56 15.35 -24.91 -5.89
N TRP A 57 14.64 -23.87 -5.46
CA TRP A 57 14.35 -23.63 -4.06
C TRP A 57 12.95 -23.04 -3.86
N GLU A 58 12.43 -23.20 -2.65
CA GLU A 58 11.20 -22.58 -2.18
C GLU A 58 11.33 -22.24 -0.69
N TYR A 59 10.92 -21.03 -0.34
CA TYR A 59 10.78 -20.53 1.02
C TYR A 59 9.31 -20.18 1.24
N LEU A 60 8.69 -20.89 2.18
CA LEU A 60 7.29 -20.70 2.57
C LEU A 60 7.24 -20.12 3.98
N ARG A 61 6.51 -19.00 4.14
CA ARG A 61 6.20 -18.41 5.43
C ARG A 61 4.69 -18.18 5.52
N ASN A 62 4.06 -18.64 6.60
CA ASN A 62 2.61 -18.66 6.69
C ASN A 62 2.10 -18.40 8.10
N ASP A 63 0.97 -17.71 8.20
CA ASP A 63 0.25 -17.40 9.44
C ASP A 63 -0.14 -18.64 10.26
N LYS A 64 -0.28 -19.81 9.62
CA LYS A 64 -0.55 -21.09 10.31
C LYS A 64 0.68 -21.76 10.95
N LEU A 65 1.89 -21.39 10.53
CA LEU A 65 3.14 -22.01 11.01
C LEU A 65 3.96 -21.05 11.88
N ASP A 66 3.79 -19.74 11.70
CA ASP A 66 4.45 -18.72 12.51
C ASP A 66 3.65 -18.39 13.78
N ALA A 67 4.30 -17.85 14.82
CA ALA A 67 3.61 -17.27 15.98
C ALA A 67 3.03 -15.87 15.65
N ALA A 68 2.06 -15.38 16.42
CA ALA A 68 1.61 -13.98 16.33
C ALA A 68 2.67 -13.04 16.91
N ASP A 69 2.71 -11.78 16.44
CA ASP A 69 3.59 -10.77 17.03
C ASP A 69 3.07 -10.37 18.43
N PHE A 70 3.97 -10.08 19.37
CA PHE A 70 3.65 -9.82 20.78
C PHE A 70 2.63 -8.68 20.96
N PHE A 71 2.68 -7.66 20.09
CA PHE A 71 1.76 -6.53 20.11
C PHE A 71 0.39 -6.82 19.47
N GLU A 72 0.27 -7.88 18.66
CA GLU A 72 -1.03 -8.35 18.15
C GLU A 72 -1.76 -9.16 19.24
N ASP A 73 -1.03 -9.99 19.98
CA ASP A 73 -1.55 -10.84 21.06
C ASP A 73 -1.95 -10.02 22.31
N ALA A 74 -1.13 -9.02 22.68
CA ALA A 74 -1.41 -8.13 23.81
C ALA A 74 -2.64 -7.22 23.61
N GLY A 75 -3.12 -7.06 22.37
CA GLY A 75 -4.26 -6.22 22.01
C GLY A 75 -5.56 -6.98 21.71
N GLY A 76 -5.58 -8.31 21.81
CA GLY A 76 -6.75 -9.14 21.49
C GLY A 76 -7.18 -9.08 20.01
N ARG A 77 -6.26 -8.72 19.10
CA ARG A 77 -6.57 -8.58 17.67
C ARG A 77 -6.32 -9.90 16.96
N SER A 78 -7.22 -10.30 16.06
CA SER A 78 -7.02 -11.47 15.20
C SER A 78 -5.73 -11.31 14.40
N LYS A 79 -4.88 -12.34 14.43
CA LYS A 79 -3.62 -12.42 13.66
C LYS A 79 -3.85 -12.00 12.21
N GLY A 80 -3.12 -11.00 11.74
CA GLY A 80 -3.19 -10.58 10.34
C GLY A 80 -2.79 -11.70 9.40
N GLU A 81 -3.54 -11.93 8.33
CA GLU A 81 -3.19 -12.93 7.31
C GLU A 81 -1.84 -12.54 6.68
N PHE A 82 -0.77 -13.29 6.97
CA PHE A 82 0.51 -13.14 6.30
C PHE A 82 0.90 -14.46 5.65
N ARG A 83 0.97 -14.47 4.32
CA ARG A 83 1.46 -15.59 3.53
C ARG A 83 2.49 -15.10 2.54
N GLN A 84 3.68 -15.68 2.59
CA GLN A 84 4.78 -15.35 1.71
C GLN A 84 5.35 -16.64 1.11
N ASN A 85 5.34 -16.72 -0.22
CA ASN A 85 5.97 -17.79 -0.98
C ASN A 85 7.04 -17.16 -1.85
N GLN A 86 8.30 -17.55 -1.67
CA GLN A 86 9.41 -17.14 -2.51
C GLN A 86 10.07 -18.37 -3.10
N PHE A 87 10.08 -18.48 -4.41
CA PHE A 87 10.58 -19.65 -5.12
C PHE A 87 11.45 -19.22 -6.28
N GLY A 88 12.36 -20.09 -6.68
CA GLY A 88 13.23 -19.78 -7.80
C GLY A 88 14.00 -20.99 -8.30
N ALA A 89 14.68 -20.75 -9.42
CA ALA A 89 15.56 -21.72 -10.02
C ALA A 89 16.72 -21.00 -10.71
N THR A 90 17.89 -21.65 -10.75
CA THR A 90 18.99 -21.25 -11.62
C THR A 90 19.43 -22.39 -12.52
N ILE A 91 20.00 -22.03 -13.66
CA ILE A 91 20.64 -22.96 -14.56
C ILE A 91 21.80 -22.27 -15.28
N GLY A 92 22.90 -22.97 -15.44
CA GLY A 92 24.02 -22.52 -16.25
C GLY A 92 24.84 -23.68 -16.80
N GLY A 93 25.54 -23.43 -17.90
CA GLY A 93 26.29 -24.46 -18.61
C GLY A 93 26.84 -23.96 -19.94
N PRO A 94 27.51 -24.84 -20.71
CA PRO A 94 27.93 -24.51 -22.06
C PRO A 94 26.73 -24.47 -23.00
N ILE A 95 26.74 -23.56 -23.98
CA ILE A 95 25.73 -23.58 -25.05
C ILE A 95 26.08 -24.70 -26.02
N ILE A 96 25.27 -25.76 -26.04
CA ILE A 96 25.41 -26.91 -26.92
C ILE A 96 24.12 -27.05 -27.72
N ILE A 97 24.21 -26.88 -29.04
CA ILE A 97 23.11 -27.14 -29.98
C ILE A 97 23.49 -28.41 -30.74
N PRO A 98 22.77 -29.53 -30.55
CA PRO A 98 23.10 -30.81 -31.18
C PRO A 98 23.32 -30.65 -32.69
N HIS A 99 24.42 -31.21 -33.21
CA HIS A 99 24.82 -31.19 -34.63
C HIS A 99 25.12 -29.82 -35.26
N ILE A 100 24.86 -28.72 -34.57
CA ILE A 100 25.01 -27.36 -35.12
C ILE A 100 26.16 -26.63 -34.44
N TYR A 101 26.30 -26.76 -33.11
CA TYR A 101 27.22 -25.94 -32.35
C TYR A 101 27.62 -26.57 -31.01
N ASN A 102 28.92 -26.68 -30.77
CA ASN A 102 29.48 -27.10 -29.48
C ASN A 102 30.27 -25.95 -28.85
N GLY A 103 29.66 -25.28 -27.87
CA GLY A 103 30.24 -24.15 -27.15
C GLY A 103 31.10 -24.52 -25.95
N THR A 104 31.47 -25.79 -25.74
CA THR A 104 32.35 -26.17 -24.64
C THR A 104 33.66 -25.36 -24.71
N ASN A 105 34.08 -24.77 -23.58
CA ASN A 105 35.20 -23.82 -23.43
C ASN A 105 35.06 -22.47 -24.14
N LYS A 106 33.95 -22.22 -24.86
CA LYS A 106 33.81 -21.06 -25.75
C LYS A 106 32.59 -20.22 -25.44
N THR A 107 31.44 -20.83 -25.21
CA THR A 107 30.18 -20.11 -24.98
C THR A 107 29.40 -20.73 -23.85
N PHE A 108 29.01 -19.87 -22.93
CA PHE A 108 28.32 -20.23 -21.71
C PHE A 108 27.05 -19.42 -21.56
N PHE A 109 26.07 -20.01 -20.90
CA PHE A 109 24.89 -19.30 -20.44
C PHE A 109 24.72 -19.47 -18.94
N PHE A 110 24.08 -18.49 -18.34
CA PHE A 110 23.52 -18.57 -17.01
C PHE A 110 22.17 -17.87 -17.03
N GLY A 111 21.19 -18.44 -16.35
CA GLY A 111 19.93 -17.79 -16.10
C GLY A 111 19.37 -18.13 -14.74
N ASP A 112 18.64 -17.18 -14.17
CA ASP A 112 17.87 -17.37 -12.95
C ASP A 112 16.47 -16.81 -13.10
N TYR A 113 15.56 -17.38 -12.32
CA TYR A 113 14.21 -16.89 -12.15
C TYR A 113 13.86 -16.92 -10.67
N GLU A 114 13.20 -15.87 -10.20
CA GLU A 114 12.64 -15.81 -8.87
C GLU A 114 11.22 -15.22 -8.90
N GLY A 115 10.30 -15.90 -8.24
CA GLY A 115 8.95 -15.44 -7.98
C GLY A 115 8.74 -15.20 -6.49
N THR A 116 8.20 -14.03 -6.14
CA THR A 116 7.74 -13.73 -4.78
C THR A 116 6.24 -13.48 -4.80
N ARG A 117 5.50 -14.09 -3.87
CA ARG A 117 4.06 -13.94 -3.70
C ARG A 117 3.79 -13.59 -2.25
N ILE A 118 3.26 -12.41 -1.99
CA ILE A 118 2.93 -11.94 -0.64
C ILE A 118 1.43 -11.65 -0.57
N ARG A 119 0.80 -12.10 0.51
CA ARG A 119 -0.54 -11.73 0.95
C ARG A 119 -0.40 -11.25 2.38
N GLN A 120 -0.76 -10.00 2.64
CA GLN A 120 -0.59 -9.38 3.95
C GLN A 120 -1.83 -8.58 4.32
N GLY A 121 -2.45 -8.89 5.46
CA GLY A 121 -3.46 -8.05 6.08
C GLY A 121 -2.84 -6.74 6.56
N THR A 122 -3.41 -5.61 6.15
CA THR A 122 -2.95 -4.29 6.56
C THR A 122 -4.02 -3.65 7.45
N PRO A 123 -3.87 -3.66 8.79
CA PRO A 123 -4.85 -3.04 9.66
C PRO A 123 -4.89 -1.53 9.40
N GLN A 124 -6.07 -1.02 9.08
CA GLN A 124 -6.34 0.38 8.85
C GLN A 124 -7.50 0.83 9.74
N SER A 125 -7.39 2.04 10.26
CA SER A 125 -8.44 2.67 11.04
C SER A 125 -8.90 3.93 10.32
N SER A 126 -10.20 4.19 10.33
CA SER A 126 -10.81 5.35 9.69
C SER A 126 -12.03 5.79 10.50
N THR A 127 -12.48 7.01 10.25
CA THR A 127 -13.69 7.54 10.88
C THR A 127 -14.85 7.40 9.89
N VAL A 128 -15.92 6.78 10.34
CA VAL A 128 -17.20 6.63 9.62
C VAL A 128 -18.34 7.18 10.47
N PRO A 129 -19.51 7.44 9.87
CA PRO A 129 -20.69 7.82 10.63
C PRO A 129 -21.00 6.84 11.76
N THR A 130 -21.35 7.37 12.92
CA THR A 130 -21.63 6.56 14.10
C THR A 130 -22.91 5.75 13.92
N VAL A 131 -23.21 4.88 14.89
CA VAL A 131 -24.47 4.12 14.88
C VAL A 131 -25.66 5.06 15.07
N ALA A 132 -25.57 6.06 15.96
CA ALA A 132 -26.63 7.03 16.20
C ALA A 132 -26.95 7.85 14.94
N GLU A 133 -25.92 8.36 14.26
CA GLU A 133 -26.06 9.13 13.03
C GLU A 133 -26.70 8.29 11.92
N ARG A 134 -26.24 7.04 11.73
CA ARG A 134 -26.73 6.17 10.65
C ARG A 134 -28.14 5.64 10.90
N ASP A 135 -28.44 5.21 12.12
CA ASP A 135 -29.73 4.62 12.44
C ASP A 135 -30.83 5.67 12.46
N SER A 136 -30.53 6.87 12.96
CA SER A 136 -31.45 8.01 12.87
C SER A 136 -31.69 8.43 11.41
N LEU A 137 -30.66 8.46 10.57
CA LEU A 137 -30.78 8.75 9.14
C LEU A 137 -31.69 7.74 8.43
N LYS A 138 -31.46 6.43 8.61
CA LYS A 138 -32.27 5.35 8.02
C LYS A 138 -33.72 5.37 8.53
N THR A 139 -33.90 5.67 9.81
CA THR A 139 -35.23 5.82 10.40
C THR A 139 -35.97 6.99 9.75
N CYS A 140 -35.31 8.13 9.56
CA CYS A 140 -35.91 9.28 8.91
C CYS A 140 -36.24 9.03 7.44
N GLU A 141 -35.34 8.39 6.70
CA GLU A 141 -35.57 8.03 5.31
C GLU A 141 -36.77 7.08 5.15
N SER A 142 -36.80 6.00 5.94
CA SER A 142 -37.91 5.03 5.89
C SER A 142 -39.24 5.59 6.37
N SER A 143 -39.23 6.57 7.28
CA SER A 143 -40.45 7.24 7.75
C SER A 143 -41.09 8.16 6.72
N GLY A 144 -40.30 8.69 5.77
CA GLY A 144 -40.73 9.73 4.83
C GLY A 144 -41.12 11.06 5.50
N SER A 145 -40.91 11.21 6.81
CA SER A 145 -41.31 12.40 7.57
C SER A 145 -40.26 13.51 7.42
N PRO A 146 -40.61 14.68 6.87
CA PRO A 146 -39.67 15.79 6.73
C PRO A 146 -39.25 16.39 8.08
N ALA A 147 -40.04 16.16 9.14
CA ALA A 147 -39.76 16.61 10.50
C ALA A 147 -38.98 15.58 11.32
N CYS A 148 -38.65 14.40 10.76
CA CYS A 148 -37.78 13.46 11.44
C CYS A 148 -36.41 14.08 11.68
N LEU A 149 -35.81 13.77 12.82
CA LEU A 149 -34.54 14.35 13.26
C LEU A 149 -33.42 13.31 13.13
N VAL A 150 -32.37 13.69 12.41
CA VAL A 150 -31.11 12.93 12.34
C VAL A 150 -30.24 13.36 13.52
N ASP A 151 -29.71 12.39 14.24
CA ASP A 151 -29.06 12.55 15.54
C ASP A 151 -27.53 12.61 15.41
N PHE A 152 -26.96 13.77 15.76
CA PHE A 152 -25.51 14.01 15.87
C PHE A 152 -25.11 14.42 17.31
N SER A 153 -25.93 14.04 18.30
CA SER A 153 -25.73 14.41 19.72
C SER A 153 -24.50 13.74 20.33
N ASP A 154 -24.11 12.59 19.79
CA ASP A 154 -22.91 11.85 20.17
C ASP A 154 -21.63 12.69 20.02
N VAL A 155 -21.54 13.54 18.99
CA VAL A 155 -20.43 14.49 18.78
C VAL A 155 -20.27 15.44 19.97
N LEU A 156 -21.38 15.89 20.58
CA LEU A 156 -21.33 16.73 21.79
C LEU A 156 -20.80 15.95 22.98
N THR A 157 -21.25 14.70 23.13
CA THR A 157 -20.90 13.85 24.28
C THR A 157 -19.44 13.40 24.24
N GLY A 158 -18.92 12.98 23.09
CA GLY A 158 -17.54 12.51 22.98
C GLY A 158 -16.51 13.64 23.00
N LEU A 159 -16.93 14.90 22.90
CA LEU A 159 -16.08 16.08 23.11
C LEU A 159 -16.37 16.78 24.44
N ALA A 160 -17.15 16.18 25.34
CA ALA A 160 -17.45 16.72 26.64
C ALA A 160 -16.16 16.99 27.44
N GLY A 161 -16.09 18.15 28.09
CA GLY A 161 -14.89 18.62 28.81
C GLY A 161 -13.85 19.34 27.94
N SER A 162 -14.01 19.32 26.60
CA SER A 162 -13.24 20.18 25.71
C SER A 162 -13.64 21.65 25.88
N LYS A 163 -12.69 22.57 25.70
CA LYS A 163 -12.98 24.01 25.78
C LYS A 163 -13.95 24.39 24.65
N GLY A 164 -15.13 24.88 25.05
CA GLY A 164 -16.16 25.35 24.14
C GLY A 164 -15.76 26.61 23.36
N THR A 165 -16.62 27.00 22.41
CA THR A 165 -16.45 28.23 21.63
C THR A 165 -17.43 29.29 22.13
N THR A 166 -16.96 30.52 22.27
CA THR A 166 -17.81 31.67 22.60
C THR A 166 -18.03 32.51 21.35
N ASP A 167 -19.28 32.85 21.06
CA ASP A 167 -19.62 33.69 19.90
C ASP A 167 -19.51 35.20 20.20
N LEU A 168 -19.77 36.02 19.18
CA LEU A 168 -19.73 37.49 19.28
C LEU A 168 -20.81 38.08 20.21
N LEU A 169 -21.80 37.29 20.63
CA LEU A 169 -22.80 37.67 21.62
C LEU A 169 -22.43 37.22 23.03
N GLY A 170 -21.24 36.63 23.22
CA GLY A 170 -20.78 36.12 24.51
C GLY A 170 -21.42 34.79 24.92
N ARG A 171 -22.16 34.13 24.02
CA ARG A 171 -22.79 32.83 24.29
C ARG A 171 -21.74 31.74 24.12
N THR A 172 -21.65 30.82 25.08
CA THR A 172 -20.68 29.72 25.04
C THR A 172 -21.36 28.41 24.69
N PHE A 173 -20.77 27.68 23.75
CA PHE A 173 -21.27 26.41 23.24
C PHE A 173 -20.23 25.30 23.39
N PRO A 174 -20.63 24.05 23.68
CA PRO A 174 -19.72 22.90 23.65
C PRO A 174 -19.02 22.75 22.30
N LEU A 175 -17.82 22.18 22.29
CA LEU A 175 -17.14 21.79 21.06
C LEU A 175 -17.96 20.72 20.34
N GLY A 176 -18.06 20.80 19.01
CA GLY A 176 -18.92 19.91 18.22
C GLY A 176 -20.36 20.40 18.03
N THR A 177 -20.73 21.57 18.56
CA THR A 177 -22.05 22.17 18.32
C THR A 177 -22.28 22.47 16.84
N ILE A 178 -23.38 21.97 16.29
CA ILE A 178 -23.78 22.22 14.90
C ILE A 178 -24.72 23.42 14.87
N PHE A 179 -24.39 24.41 14.04
CA PHE A 179 -25.15 25.66 13.91
C PHE A 179 -26.05 25.65 12.69
N ASP A 180 -27.26 26.18 12.84
CA ASP A 180 -28.23 26.29 11.75
C ASP A 180 -27.85 27.47 10.82
N PRO A 181 -27.47 27.22 9.55
CA PRO A 181 -27.15 28.28 8.61
C PRO A 181 -28.33 29.21 8.29
N ALA A 182 -29.58 28.78 8.45
CA ALA A 182 -30.76 29.60 8.21
C ALA A 182 -30.97 30.70 9.28
N THR A 183 -30.31 30.57 10.44
CA THR A 183 -30.40 31.53 11.55
C THR A 183 -29.30 32.61 11.52
N THR A 184 -28.51 32.62 10.43
CA THR A 184 -27.39 33.57 10.27
C THR A 184 -27.90 35.01 10.35
N ARG A 185 -27.35 35.78 11.29
CA ARG A 185 -27.66 37.21 11.46
C ARG A 185 -26.41 38.01 11.74
N ALA A 186 -26.40 39.26 11.28
CA ALA A 186 -25.31 40.21 11.54
C ALA A 186 -25.39 40.73 12.99
N VAL A 187 -24.23 40.91 13.60
CA VAL A 187 -24.03 41.54 14.91
C VAL A 187 -22.82 42.47 14.83
N SER A 188 -22.60 43.28 15.87
CA SER A 188 -21.38 44.09 15.95
C SER A 188 -20.15 43.18 15.86
N GLY A 189 -19.31 43.40 14.84
CA GLY A 189 -18.08 42.64 14.64
C GLY A 189 -18.22 41.35 13.81
N GLY A 190 -19.40 40.99 13.28
CA GLY A 190 -19.51 39.83 12.38
C GLY A 190 -20.90 39.21 12.29
N PHE A 191 -20.96 37.89 12.18
CA PHE A 191 -22.20 37.11 12.06
C PHE A 191 -22.27 36.04 13.15
N VAL A 192 -23.48 35.76 13.62
CA VAL A 192 -23.77 34.66 14.55
C VAL A 192 -24.89 33.78 13.99
N ARG A 193 -24.94 32.55 14.48
CA ARG A 193 -25.99 31.55 14.20
C ARG A 193 -26.48 30.97 15.52
N ASP A 194 -27.66 30.38 15.49
CA ASP A 194 -28.20 29.59 16.60
C ASP A 194 -27.90 28.10 16.37
N PRO A 195 -27.65 27.34 17.44
CA PRO A 195 -27.36 25.91 17.34
C PRO A 195 -28.62 25.12 17.00
N PHE A 196 -28.46 23.97 16.33
CA PHE A 196 -29.52 22.97 16.33
C PHE A 196 -29.70 22.42 17.74
N PRO A 197 -30.93 22.44 18.31
CA PRO A 197 -31.16 21.88 19.63
C PRO A 197 -30.71 20.42 19.70
N GLY A 198 -29.84 20.09 20.65
CA GLY A 198 -29.32 18.74 20.84
C GLY A 198 -28.49 18.19 19.67
N ASN A 199 -27.98 19.03 18.77
CA ASN A 199 -27.34 18.58 17.51
C ASN A 199 -28.25 17.70 16.64
N MET A 200 -29.56 17.87 16.75
CA MET A 200 -30.54 17.13 15.95
C MET A 200 -30.96 17.95 14.73
N ILE A 201 -30.74 17.41 13.53
CA ILE A 201 -30.98 18.11 12.26
C ILE A 201 -32.23 17.53 11.59
N PRO A 202 -33.22 18.35 11.22
CA PRO A 202 -34.38 17.87 10.46
C PRO A 202 -33.96 17.27 9.12
N PHE A 203 -34.51 16.10 8.77
CA PHE A 203 -34.14 15.33 7.58
C PHE A 203 -34.26 16.13 6.28
N ASN A 204 -35.26 17.02 6.18
CA ASN A 204 -35.46 17.89 5.02
C ASN A 204 -34.39 19.00 4.86
N ARG A 205 -33.46 19.15 5.83
CA ARG A 205 -32.33 20.08 5.77
C ARG A 205 -31.05 19.41 5.25
N LEU A 206 -31.05 18.10 5.05
CA LEU A 206 -29.91 17.34 4.54
C LEU A 206 -29.97 17.26 3.01
N ASP A 207 -28.80 17.36 2.37
CA ASP A 207 -28.68 17.22 0.92
C ASP A 207 -28.94 15.74 0.51
N PRO A 208 -29.85 15.47 -0.43
CA PRO A 208 -30.15 14.09 -0.87
C PRO A 208 -28.93 13.33 -1.41
N SER A 209 -27.94 14.02 -1.96
CA SER A 209 -26.69 13.43 -2.43
C SER A 209 -25.80 13.04 -1.25
N ALA A 210 -25.75 13.86 -0.21
CA ALA A 210 -25.01 13.54 1.01
C ALA A 210 -25.61 12.31 1.71
N ILE A 211 -26.93 12.17 1.75
CA ILE A 211 -27.62 10.98 2.29
C ILE A 211 -27.16 9.72 1.56
N LYS A 212 -27.14 9.73 0.22
CA LYS A 212 -26.66 8.59 -0.58
C LYS A 212 -25.19 8.25 -0.35
N LEU A 213 -24.34 9.26 -0.11
CA LEU A 213 -22.93 9.03 0.25
C LEU A 213 -22.79 8.40 1.64
N PHE A 214 -23.63 8.80 2.59
CA PHE A 214 -23.65 8.24 3.95
C PHE A 214 -23.91 6.73 3.94
N GLU A 215 -24.78 6.24 3.05
CA GLU A 215 -25.09 4.82 2.92
C GLU A 215 -23.93 3.96 2.40
N LEU A 216 -22.97 4.56 1.71
CA LEU A 216 -21.81 3.83 1.17
C LEU A 216 -20.80 3.48 2.26
N TYR A 217 -20.80 4.20 3.39
CA TYR A 217 -19.87 3.94 4.48
C TYR A 217 -20.27 2.71 5.31
N PRO A 218 -19.30 1.88 5.72
CA PRO A 218 -19.58 0.72 6.57
C PRO A 218 -20.03 1.13 7.98
N LEU A 219 -20.54 0.16 8.73
CA LEU A 219 -20.80 0.30 10.16
C LEU A 219 -19.48 0.45 10.93
N PRO A 220 -19.39 1.34 11.94
CA PRO A 220 -18.22 1.43 12.79
C PRO A 220 -18.06 0.10 13.53
N THR A 221 -16.82 -0.25 13.82
CA THR A 221 -16.45 -1.46 14.57
C THR A 221 -16.26 -1.19 16.05
N SER A 222 -16.36 0.08 16.47
CA SER A 222 -16.26 0.53 17.87
C SER A 222 -17.24 1.67 18.14
N GLY A 223 -17.48 1.97 19.42
CA GLY A 223 -18.35 3.06 19.86
C GLY A 223 -17.67 4.44 19.91
N GLU A 224 -16.42 4.55 19.47
CA GLU A 224 -15.67 5.81 19.45
C GLU A 224 -16.23 6.78 18.39
N LEU A 225 -15.91 8.08 18.54
CA LEU A 225 -16.27 9.08 17.52
C LEU A 225 -15.26 9.16 16.37
N VAL A 226 -14.00 8.80 16.63
CA VAL A 226 -12.88 8.97 15.70
C VAL A 226 -12.13 7.64 15.60
N ASN A 227 -11.63 7.31 14.41
CA ASN A 227 -11.00 6.00 14.14
C ASN A 227 -11.91 4.83 14.55
N ASN A 228 -13.22 5.03 14.39
CA ASN A 228 -14.25 4.15 14.91
C ASN A 228 -14.54 2.95 14.02
N PHE A 229 -13.93 2.91 12.83
CA PHE A 229 -13.95 1.78 11.92
C PHE A 229 -12.56 1.19 11.76
N THR A 230 -12.42 -0.12 11.91
CA THR A 230 -11.18 -0.86 11.69
C THR A 230 -11.43 -2.00 10.72
N ALA A 231 -10.59 -2.08 9.69
CA ALA A 231 -10.56 -3.18 8.74
C ALA A 231 -9.11 -3.66 8.55
N SER A 232 -8.93 -4.92 8.19
CA SER A 232 -7.62 -5.47 7.80
C SER A 232 -7.69 -6.06 6.38
N PRO A 233 -7.84 -5.20 5.36
CA PRO A 233 -7.88 -5.68 3.99
C PRO A 233 -6.53 -6.25 3.56
N VAL A 234 -6.54 -7.17 2.59
CA VAL A 234 -5.35 -7.93 2.18
C VAL A 234 -4.63 -7.25 1.02
N ARG A 235 -3.43 -6.73 1.29
CA ARG A 235 -2.44 -6.33 0.28
C ARG A 235 -1.93 -7.57 -0.45
N ARG A 236 -1.80 -7.47 -1.78
CA ARG A 236 -1.24 -8.53 -2.62
C ARG A 236 -0.03 -8.01 -3.37
N GLU A 237 1.00 -8.83 -3.48
CA GLU A 237 2.21 -8.50 -4.22
C GLU A 237 2.69 -9.76 -4.92
N ASN A 238 2.95 -9.67 -6.23
CA ASN A 238 3.35 -10.82 -7.05
C ASN A 238 4.57 -10.48 -7.92
N VAL A 239 5.75 -10.40 -7.31
CA VAL A 239 6.99 -10.08 -8.01
C VAL A 239 7.47 -11.24 -8.87
N ASN A 240 7.88 -10.96 -10.11
CA ASN A 240 8.62 -11.86 -10.97
C ASN A 240 9.91 -11.18 -11.40
N ARG A 241 11.04 -11.88 -11.27
CA ARG A 241 12.33 -11.41 -11.78
C ARG A 241 13.09 -12.53 -12.44
N PHE A 242 13.81 -12.20 -13.50
CA PHE A 242 14.75 -13.13 -14.11
C PHE A 242 15.94 -12.38 -14.68
N ASP A 243 17.06 -13.07 -14.75
CA ASP A 243 18.25 -12.61 -15.44
C ASP A 243 18.73 -13.70 -16.39
N VAL A 244 19.23 -13.30 -17.55
CA VAL A 244 19.90 -14.19 -18.50
C VAL A 244 21.21 -13.54 -18.93
N ARG A 245 22.29 -14.29 -18.84
CA ARG A 245 23.63 -13.90 -19.26
C ARG A 245 24.18 -14.92 -20.25
N VAL A 246 24.80 -14.43 -21.32
CA VAL A 246 25.58 -15.25 -22.25
C VAL A 246 26.98 -14.70 -22.32
N ASP A 247 27.97 -15.58 -22.10
CA ASP A 247 29.39 -15.28 -22.20
C ASP A 247 29.98 -15.99 -23.42
N ARG A 248 30.87 -15.31 -24.14
CA ARG A 248 31.61 -15.82 -25.30
C ARG A 248 33.09 -15.49 -25.16
N ASN A 249 33.92 -16.52 -25.11
CA ASN A 249 35.36 -16.40 -25.24
C ASN A 249 35.72 -16.60 -26.71
N PHE A 250 36.24 -15.55 -27.36
CA PHE A 250 36.74 -15.63 -28.73
C PHE A 250 38.19 -16.13 -28.77
N SER A 251 38.98 -15.69 -27.80
CA SER A 251 40.37 -16.11 -27.58
C SER A 251 40.69 -16.08 -26.08
N GLU A 252 41.92 -16.44 -25.69
CA GLU A 252 42.38 -16.26 -24.30
C GLU A 252 42.44 -14.77 -23.88
N LYS A 253 42.41 -13.86 -24.85
CA LYS A 253 42.54 -12.40 -24.63
C LYS A 253 41.25 -11.64 -24.89
N ASP A 254 40.26 -12.26 -25.53
CA ASP A 254 39.03 -11.60 -25.99
C ASP A 254 37.79 -12.30 -25.44
N GLN A 255 37.04 -11.56 -24.62
CA GLN A 255 35.82 -12.02 -23.96
C GLN A 255 34.69 -11.05 -24.26
N PHE A 256 33.49 -11.56 -24.52
CA PHE A 256 32.29 -10.77 -24.69
C PHE A 256 31.17 -11.36 -23.87
N PHE A 257 30.33 -10.50 -23.28
CA PHE A 257 29.12 -10.94 -22.62
C PHE A 257 27.94 -10.04 -22.94
N ALA A 258 26.75 -10.63 -22.91
CA ALA A 258 25.48 -9.93 -22.94
C ALA A 258 24.64 -10.37 -21.75
N ARG A 259 23.91 -9.43 -21.15
CA ARG A 259 22.95 -9.70 -20.06
C ARG A 259 21.64 -8.99 -20.36
N VAL A 260 20.54 -9.69 -20.08
CA VAL A 260 19.19 -9.15 -20.05
C VAL A 260 18.60 -9.43 -18.68
N SER A 261 17.90 -8.44 -18.13
CA SER A 261 17.25 -8.49 -16.82
C SER A 261 15.79 -8.11 -16.99
N TYR A 262 14.91 -8.80 -16.28
CA TYR A 262 13.48 -8.48 -16.26
C TYR A 262 13.00 -8.42 -14.82
N PHE A 263 12.16 -7.43 -14.55
CA PHE A 263 11.53 -7.23 -13.26
C PHE A 263 10.09 -6.75 -13.45
N ASP A 264 9.16 -7.44 -12.81
CA ASP A 264 7.73 -7.13 -12.80
C ASP A 264 7.18 -7.28 -11.39
N ASP A 265 6.63 -6.20 -10.84
CA ASP A 265 6.08 -6.14 -9.49
C ASP A 265 4.64 -5.56 -9.51
N PRO A 266 3.65 -6.39 -9.88
CA PRO A 266 2.25 -6.05 -9.69
C PRO A 266 1.87 -6.16 -8.20
N GLN A 267 1.41 -5.04 -7.66
CA GLN A 267 0.94 -4.89 -6.29
C GLN A 267 -0.52 -4.45 -6.28
N PHE A 268 -1.33 -5.02 -5.40
CA PHE A 268 -2.65 -4.49 -5.07
C PHE A 268 -2.63 -3.97 -3.64
N LYS A 269 -2.84 -2.66 -3.48
CA LYS A 269 -2.95 -2.00 -2.18
C LYS A 269 -4.42 -1.67 -1.91
N PRO A 270 -5.10 -2.37 -0.99
CA PRO A 270 -6.48 -2.03 -0.66
C PRO A 270 -6.55 -0.72 0.13
N GLY A 271 -7.64 0.02 -0.01
CA GLY A 271 -7.99 1.06 0.96
C GLY A 271 -8.86 0.54 2.10
N PRO A 272 -9.17 1.44 3.06
CA PRO A 272 -9.87 1.07 4.28
C PRO A 272 -11.31 0.66 4.00
N PHE A 273 -11.94 1.24 2.97
CA PHE A 273 -13.32 0.92 2.61
C PHE A 273 -13.36 -0.04 1.42
N GLY A 274 -14.35 -0.93 1.40
CA GLY A 274 -14.63 -1.74 0.22
C GLY A 274 -15.48 -0.96 -0.78
N GLY A 275 -15.18 -1.08 -2.08
CA GLY A 275 -16.05 -0.57 -3.15
C GLY A 275 -15.97 0.94 -3.36
N ILE A 276 -17.11 1.55 -3.75
CA ILE A 276 -17.18 2.93 -4.25
C ILE A 276 -16.87 3.97 -3.16
N ALA A 277 -17.11 3.64 -1.89
CA ALA A 277 -16.89 4.53 -0.74
C ALA A 277 -15.41 4.90 -0.53
N ASP A 278 -14.49 4.05 -1.00
CA ASP A 278 -13.05 4.23 -0.82
C ASP A 278 -12.46 5.32 -1.71
N GLY A 279 -13.17 5.68 -2.79
CA GLY A 279 -12.81 6.76 -3.70
C GLY A 279 -11.49 6.55 -4.49
N GLY A 280 -10.75 5.47 -4.24
CA GLY A 280 -9.47 5.16 -4.89
C GLY A 280 -8.40 6.20 -4.54
N GLY A 281 -7.69 6.00 -3.43
CA GLY A 281 -6.55 6.83 -3.06
C GLY A 281 -5.37 6.71 -4.02
N PHE A 282 -4.53 7.76 -4.10
CA PHE A 282 -3.33 7.83 -4.97
C PHE A 282 -2.34 6.66 -4.78
N ASN A 283 -2.39 5.95 -3.65
CA ASN A 283 -1.56 4.80 -3.31
C ASN A 283 -2.33 3.48 -3.19
N GLN A 284 -3.59 3.43 -3.66
CA GLN A 284 -4.47 2.27 -3.59
C GLN A 284 -4.77 1.71 -4.99
N GLY A 285 -5.22 0.47 -5.06
CA GLY A 285 -5.51 -0.23 -6.30
C GLY A 285 -4.33 -1.02 -6.86
N ASP A 286 -4.47 -1.45 -8.12
CA ASP A 286 -3.45 -2.18 -8.85
C ASP A 286 -2.32 -1.23 -9.28
N GLN A 287 -1.13 -1.45 -8.74
CA GLN A 287 0.10 -0.79 -9.10
C GLN A 287 0.97 -1.77 -9.87
N ILE A 288 1.49 -1.37 -11.03
CA ILE A 288 2.36 -2.22 -11.85
C ILE A 288 3.67 -1.47 -12.04
N ALA A 289 4.77 -2.08 -11.59
CA ALA A 289 6.12 -1.61 -11.89
C ALA A 289 6.83 -2.65 -12.77
N THR A 290 6.99 -2.33 -14.05
CA THR A 290 7.74 -3.17 -15.01
C THR A 290 9.02 -2.49 -15.45
N SER A 291 10.15 -3.21 -15.38
CA SER A 291 11.41 -2.81 -16.01
C SER A 291 11.89 -3.91 -16.95
N ARG A 292 12.40 -3.52 -18.11
CA ARG A 292 12.98 -4.39 -19.14
C ARG A 292 14.38 -3.93 -19.49
#